data_AF-A0A534IY35-F1
#
_entry.id   AF-A0A534IY35-F1
#
_cell.length_a   1.000
_cell.length_b   1.000
_cell.length_c   1.000
_cell.angle_alpha   90.00
_cell.angle_beta   90.00
_cell.angle_gamma   90.00
#
_symmetry.space_group_name_H-M   'P 1'
#
loop_
_entity.id
_entity.type
_entity.pdbx_description
1 polymer ?
#
loop_
_entity_poly.entity_id
_entity_poly.type
_entity_poly.pdbx_seq_one_letter_code
_entity_poly.pdbx_strand_id
1 'polypeptide(L)'
;MRAWFLALVGAAVLGLSGCGYNSLQQQDEGVKAAWSEVVNQYQRRADLIPNLVNTVKGYAAQEQKVLIGVTEARARASSIQVTPEVLNNPQLFQKYQAAQG
;
A
#
# COMPACT_ATOMS: atom_id res chain seq x y z
N MET A 1 57.38 11.04 -49.79
CA MET A 1 56.06 11.70 -49.66
C MET A 1 54.87 10.73 -49.70
N ARG A 2 54.71 9.87 -50.71
CA ARG A 2 53.57 8.93 -50.81
C ARG A 2 53.44 7.95 -49.62
N ALA A 3 54.55 7.36 -49.17
CA ALA A 3 54.56 6.44 -48.03
C ALA A 3 54.13 7.09 -46.70
N TRP A 4 54.53 8.36 -46.49
CA TRP A 4 54.14 9.13 -45.31
C TRP A 4 52.66 9.49 -45.33
N PHE A 5 52.12 9.80 -46.52
CA PHE A 5 50.69 10.05 -46.70
C PHE A 5 49.85 8.81 -46.40
N LEU A 6 50.28 7.63 -46.87
CA LEU A 6 49.60 6.36 -46.58
C LEU A 6 49.65 5.99 -45.09
N ALA A 7 50.77 6.26 -44.41
CA ALA A 7 50.89 6.04 -42.96
C ALA A 7 49.95 6.97 -42.17
N LEU A 8 49.82 8.24 -42.58
CA LEU A 8 48.92 9.21 -41.95
C LEU A 8 47.44 8.82 -42.15
N VAL A 9 47.07 8.37 -43.34
CA VAL A 9 45.72 7.87 -43.63
C VAL A 9 45.43 6.60 -42.82
N GLY A 10 46.38 5.67 -42.72
CA GLY A 10 46.25 4.47 -41.88
C GLY A 10 46.03 4.82 -40.41
N ALA A 11 46.81 5.76 -39.86
CA ALA A 11 46.66 6.22 -38.48
C ALA A 11 45.30 6.92 -38.24
N ALA A 12 44.82 7.72 -39.20
CA ALA A 12 43.53 8.39 -39.09
C ALA A 12 42.35 7.40 -39.09
N VAL A 13 42.40 6.37 -39.93
CA VAL A 13 41.37 5.31 -39.99
C VAL A 13 41.31 4.51 -38.68
N LEU A 14 42.47 4.20 -38.10
CA LEU A 14 42.54 3.52 -36.80
C LEU A 14 42.11 4.40 -35.62
N GLY A 15 42.29 5.73 -35.72
CA GLY A 15 41.82 6.68 -34.71
C GLY A 15 40.30 6.86 -34.69
N LEU A 16 39.61 6.59 -35.80
CA LEU A 16 38.16 6.79 -35.94
C LEU A 16 37.32 5.62 -35.41
N SER A 17 37.87 4.41 -35.29
CA SER A 17 37.11 3.21 -34.90
C SER A 17 36.68 3.17 -33.42
N GLY A 18 37.19 4.09 -32.57
CA GLY A 18 36.85 4.17 -31.15
C GLY A 18 35.80 5.24 -30.79
N CYS A 19 35.48 6.16 -31.70
CA CYS A 19 34.59 7.27 -31.41
C CYS A 19 33.13 6.86 -31.60
N GLY A 20 32.40 6.64 -30.50
CA GLY A 20 30.95 6.47 -30.50
C GLY A 20 30.46 5.12 -29.96
N TYR A 21 31.17 4.02 -30.22
CA TYR A 21 30.75 2.70 -29.72
C TYR A 21 30.74 2.64 -28.19
N ASN A 22 31.81 3.11 -27.54
CA ASN A 22 31.89 3.14 -26.09
C ASN A 22 30.83 4.05 -25.45
N SER A 23 30.50 5.18 -26.10
CA SER A 23 29.44 6.06 -25.60
C SER A 23 28.06 5.43 -25.75
N LEU A 24 27.81 4.67 -26.83
CA LEU A 24 26.56 3.93 -27.01
C LEU A 24 26.43 2.81 -25.97
N GLN A 25 27.50 2.03 -25.75
CA GLN A 25 27.52 1.00 -24.73
C GLN A 25 27.30 1.58 -23.33
N GLN A 26 27.94 2.70 -23.02
CA GLN A 26 27.77 3.38 -21.73
C GLN A 26 26.33 3.87 -21.53
N GLN A 27 25.70 4.40 -22.58
CA GLN A 27 24.29 4.82 -22.52
C GLN A 27 23.35 3.63 -22.36
N ASP A 28 23.58 2.53 -23.07
CA ASP A 28 22.79 1.30 -22.96
C ASP A 28 22.84 0.71 -21.54
N GLU A 29 24.04 0.60 -20.95
CA GLU A 29 24.18 0.17 -19.57
C GLU A 29 23.56 1.16 -18.58
N GLY A 30 23.61 2.46 -18.87
CA GLY A 30 22.90 3.49 -18.10
C GLY A 30 21.39 3.30 -18.09
N VAL A 31 20.80 2.99 -19.26
CA VAL A 31 19.35 2.69 -19.38
C VAL A 31 18.99 1.42 -18.62
N LYS A 32 19.79 0.35 -18.73
CA LYS A 32 19.56 -0.90 -18.00
C LYS A 32 19.64 -0.71 -16.49
N ALA A 33 20.61 0.07 -16.01
CA ALA A 33 20.76 0.38 -14.59
C ALA A 33 19.54 1.17 -14.07
N ALA A 34 19.10 2.20 -14.80
CA ALA A 34 17.92 2.97 -14.45
C ALA A 34 16.64 2.10 -14.43
N TRP A 35 16.48 1.20 -15.42
CA TRP A 35 15.34 0.28 -15.46
C TRP A 35 15.36 -0.70 -14.28
N SER A 36 16.54 -1.20 -13.92
CA SER A 36 16.71 -2.09 -12.77
C SER A 36 16.31 -1.42 -11.46
N GLU A 37 16.63 -0.13 -11.30
CA GLU A 37 16.19 0.64 -10.14
C GLU A 37 14.66 0.77 -10.06
N VAL A 38 14.00 1.03 -11.19
CA VAL A 38 12.53 1.06 -11.26
C VAL A 38 11.95 -0.28 -10.80
N VAL A 39 12.45 -1.40 -11.32
CA VAL A 39 11.99 -2.74 -10.93
C VAL A 39 12.21 -2.99 -9.44
N ASN A 40 13.36 -2.62 -8.89
CA ASN A 40 13.66 -2.76 -7.46
C ASN A 40 12.68 -1.99 -6.58
N GLN A 41 12.33 -0.75 -6.96
CA GLN A 41 11.35 0.05 -6.22
C GLN A 41 9.95 -0.57 -6.25
N TYR A 42 9.53 -1.12 -7.40
CA TYR A 42 8.26 -1.84 -7.51
C TYR A 42 8.26 -3.12 -6.67
N GLN A 43 9.34 -3.89 -6.69
CA GLN A 43 9.47 -5.10 -5.88
C GLN A 43 9.38 -4.78 -4.39
N ARG A 44 10.15 -3.80 -3.91
CA ARG A 44 10.11 -3.37 -2.50
C ARG A 44 8.72 -2.90 -2.08
N ARG A 45 8.00 -2.19 -2.95
CA ARG A 45 6.60 -1.80 -2.68
C ARG A 45 5.71 -3.04 -2.57
N ALA A 46 5.82 -3.97 -3.50
CA ALA A 46 5.04 -5.22 -3.48
C ALA A 46 5.32 -6.06 -2.22
N ASP A 47 6.58 -6.18 -1.83
CA ASP A 47 7.01 -6.93 -0.63
C ASP A 47 6.48 -6.32 0.68
N LEU A 48 6.25 -5.01 0.70
CA LEU A 48 5.72 -4.30 1.87
C LEU A 48 4.18 -4.33 1.97
N ILE A 49 3.46 -4.60 0.87
CA ILE A 49 1.99 -4.65 0.87
C ILE A 49 1.42 -5.64 1.90
N PRO A 50 1.93 -6.89 2.01
CA PRO A 50 1.42 -7.84 3.01
C PRO A 50 1.52 -7.32 4.44
N ASN A 51 2.63 -6.64 4.78
CA ASN A 51 2.82 -6.06 6.11
C ASN A 51 1.81 -4.94 6.37
N LEU A 52 1.58 -4.05 5.40
CA LEU A 52 0.57 -2.99 5.51
C LEU A 52 -0.84 -3.57 5.69
N VAL A 53 -1.19 -4.60 4.90
CA VAL A 53 -2.48 -5.29 5.00
C VAL A 53 -2.65 -5.92 6.39
N ASN A 54 -1.61 -6.54 6.95
CA ASN A 54 -1.65 -7.12 8.28
C ASN A 54 -1.88 -6.06 9.37
N THR A 55 -1.21 -4.90 9.27
CA THR A 55 -1.44 -3.78 10.20
C THR A 55 -2.88 -3.27 10.11
N VAL A 56 -3.40 -3.03 8.90
CA VAL A 56 -4.78 -2.56 8.70
C VAL A 56 -5.79 -3.59 9.22
N LYS A 57 -5.59 -4.88 8.96
CA LYS A 57 -6.45 -5.95 9.50
C LYS A 57 -6.44 -5.98 11.03
N GLY A 58 -5.28 -5.76 11.66
CA GLY A 58 -5.15 -5.67 13.11
C GLY A 58 -6.02 -4.55 13.71
N TYR A 59 -5.95 -3.34 13.14
CA TYR A 59 -6.81 -2.22 13.55
C TYR A 59 -8.28 -2.47 13.24
N ALA A 60 -8.60 -2.99 12.05
CA ALA A 60 -9.98 -3.28 11.67
C ALA A 60 -10.66 -4.28 12.62
N ALA A 61 -9.92 -5.29 13.12
CA ALA A 61 -10.45 -6.22 14.11
C ALA A 61 -10.75 -5.55 15.47
N GLN A 62 -9.92 -4.61 15.90
CA GLN A 62 -10.17 -3.82 17.11
C GLN A 62 -11.41 -2.93 16.93
N GLU A 63 -11.49 -2.21 15.83
CA GLU A 63 -12.64 -1.35 15.49
C GLU A 63 -13.94 -2.14 15.39
N GLN A 64 -13.92 -3.34 14.77
CA GLN A 64 -15.08 -4.21 14.72
C GLN A 64 -15.58 -4.58 16.12
N LYS A 65 -14.67 -4.96 17.02
CA LYS A 65 -15.01 -5.30 18.41
C LYS A 65 -15.59 -4.11 19.17
N VAL A 66 -14.99 -2.93 19.02
CA VAL A 66 -15.47 -1.69 19.66
C VAL A 66 -16.85 -1.32 19.13
N LEU A 67 -17.03 -1.32 17.82
CA LEU A 67 -18.30 -0.95 17.18
C LEU A 67 -19.44 -1.89 17.59
N ILE A 68 -19.20 -3.20 17.60
CA ILE A 68 -20.19 -4.18 18.07
C ILE A 68 -20.49 -3.95 19.55
N GLY A 69 -19.46 -3.83 20.39
CA GLY A 69 -19.64 -3.61 21.84
C GLY A 69 -20.44 -2.33 22.16
N VAL A 70 -20.17 -1.23 21.47
CA VAL A 70 -20.92 0.03 21.63
C VAL A 70 -22.35 -0.12 21.11
N THR A 71 -22.55 -0.77 19.97
CA THR A 71 -23.88 -1.01 19.40
C THR A 71 -24.74 -1.87 20.34
N GLU A 72 -24.17 -2.95 20.88
CA GLU A 72 -24.83 -3.82 21.84
C GLU A 72 -25.10 -3.12 23.17
N ALA A 73 -24.15 -2.32 23.66
CA ALA A 73 -24.35 -1.52 24.88
C ALA A 73 -25.46 -0.49 24.69
N ARG A 74 -25.50 0.20 23.54
CA ARG A 74 -26.57 1.12 23.17
C ARG A 74 -27.91 0.41 23.12
N ALA A 75 -27.99 -0.73 22.44
CA ALA A 75 -29.21 -1.52 22.33
C ALA A 75 -29.73 -1.97 23.71
N ARG A 76 -28.83 -2.42 24.60
CA ARG A 76 -29.19 -2.77 25.98
C ARG A 76 -29.66 -1.56 26.79
N ALA A 77 -29.00 -0.41 26.67
CA ALA A 77 -29.34 0.81 27.40
C ALA A 77 -30.69 1.41 26.93
N SER A 78 -31.02 1.30 25.64
CA SER A 78 -32.32 1.71 25.11
C SER A 78 -33.41 0.66 25.29
N SER A 79 -33.05 -0.59 25.58
CA SER A 79 -34.04 -1.65 25.83
C SER A 79 -34.61 -1.54 27.23
N ILE A 80 -35.94 -1.52 27.34
CA ILE A 80 -36.60 -1.70 28.64
C ILE A 80 -36.70 -3.20 28.90
N GLN A 81 -35.93 -3.70 29.85
CA GLN A 81 -35.98 -5.10 30.26
C GLN A 81 -37.21 -5.33 31.15
N VAL A 82 -38.10 -6.22 30.71
CA VAL A 82 -39.26 -6.66 31.51
C VAL A 82 -38.76 -7.58 32.60
N THR A 83 -38.74 -7.09 33.84
CA THR A 83 -38.56 -7.95 35.01
C THR A 83 -39.92 -8.46 35.49
N PRO A 84 -39.99 -9.59 36.21
CA PRO A 84 -41.23 -10.07 36.82
C PRO A 84 -41.91 -9.02 37.72
N GLU A 85 -41.12 -8.13 38.33
CA GLU A 85 -41.61 -7.00 39.13
C GLU A 85 -42.33 -5.93 38.31
N VAL A 86 -41.91 -5.72 37.06
CA VAL A 86 -42.60 -4.80 36.12
C VAL A 86 -43.95 -5.36 35.71
N LEU A 87 -44.07 -6.68 35.56
CA LEU A 87 -45.34 -7.35 35.19
C LEU A 87 -46.34 -7.39 36.35
N ASN A 88 -45.85 -7.47 37.59
CA ASN A 88 -46.69 -7.55 38.79
C ASN A 88 -47.04 -6.19 39.39
N ASN A 89 -46.47 -5.08 38.89
CA ASN A 89 -46.74 -3.73 39.36
C ASN A 89 -47.42 -2.88 38.26
N PRO A 90 -48.71 -2.52 38.40
CA PRO A 90 -49.47 -1.75 37.41
C PRO A 90 -48.81 -0.42 37.00
N GLN A 91 -48.13 0.25 37.94
CA GLN A 91 -47.51 1.55 37.71
C GLN A 91 -46.20 1.42 36.91
N LEU A 92 -45.43 0.36 37.16
CA LEU A 92 -44.22 0.06 36.39
C LEU A 92 -44.56 -0.43 34.98
N PHE A 93 -45.63 -1.21 34.85
CA PHE A 93 -46.14 -1.66 33.55
C PHE A 93 -46.66 -0.51 32.69
N GLN A 94 -47.31 0.50 33.28
CA GLN A 94 -47.69 1.72 32.54
C GLN A 94 -46.48 2.54 32.09
N LYS A 95 -45.45 2.69 32.94
CA LYS A 95 -44.18 3.35 32.56
C LYS A 95 -43.47 2.60 31.43
N TYR A 96 -43.48 1.27 31.47
CA TYR A 96 -42.96 0.42 30.40
C TYR A 96 -43.68 0.67 29.08
N GLN A 97 -45.02 0.62 29.07
CA GLN A 97 -45.84 0.88 27.88
C GLN A 97 -45.63 2.29 27.32
N ALA A 98 -45.56 3.31 28.19
CA ALA A 98 -45.36 4.70 27.77
C ALA A 98 -43.97 4.94 27.14
N ALA A 99 -42.96 4.16 27.52
CA ALA A 99 -41.60 4.25 26.98
C ALA A 99 -41.36 3.32 25.76
N GLN A 100 -42.36 2.52 25.35
CA GLN A 100 -42.38 1.81 24.06
C GLN A 100 -43.04 2.60 22.92
N GLY A 101 -43.53 3.81 23.22
CA GLY A 101 -44.15 4.73 22.25
C GLY A 101 -43.19 5.23 21.18
#